data_AF-A0A8K0WMU1-F1
#
_entry.id   AF-A0A8K0WMU1-F1
#
_cell.length_a   1.000
_cell.length_b   1.000
_cell.length_c   1.000
_cell.angle_alpha   90.00
_cell.angle_beta   90.00
_cell.angle_gamma   90.00
#
_symmetry.space_group_name_H-M   'P 1'
#
loop_
_entity.id
_entity.type
_entity.pdbx_description
1 polymer ?
#
loop_
_entity_poly.entity_id
_entity_poly.type
_entity_poly.pdbx_seq_one_letter_code
_entity_poly.pdbx_strand_id
1 'polypeptide(L)'
;MAAVMRLASIVTITSLLGLSAAQYIVDPPTTAAPDTILDCTYWHVALANDTCDVIIEYPWLTLEEFYTYNPSLEEDCQFIVGNSYCVEQNWDVPPPTTTRTTSATTTTSPTPTSTPSTLAEWCASQAGGYVEYCPRCLYHCEGETTWVGQCFWNVFSTINRYDSLCWQHGGIDCANQAVDRVCPRS
;
A
#
# COMPACT_ATOMS: atom_id res chain seq x y z
N MET A 1 52.46 -13.51 55.35
CA MET A 1 51.62 -14.36 54.49
C MET A 1 50.32 -13.61 54.26
N ALA A 2 50.15 -13.04 53.06
CA ALA A 2 49.01 -12.18 52.72
C ALA A 2 47.84 -13.04 52.25
N ALA A 3 46.69 -12.95 52.91
CA ALA A 3 45.44 -13.53 52.44
C ALA A 3 44.70 -12.46 51.61
N VAL A 4 44.61 -12.69 50.31
CA VAL A 4 43.90 -11.82 49.36
C VAL A 4 42.40 -12.11 49.48
N MET A 5 41.64 -11.17 50.05
CA MET A 5 40.18 -11.24 50.10
C MET A 5 39.65 -10.71 48.75
N ARG A 6 39.23 -11.61 47.86
CA ARG A 6 38.56 -11.24 46.61
C ARG A 6 37.08 -11.00 46.89
N LEU A 7 36.68 -9.74 46.88
CA LEU A 7 35.27 -9.34 46.84
C LEU A 7 34.69 -9.80 45.50
N ALA A 8 33.82 -10.81 45.53
CA ALA A 8 33.02 -11.18 44.37
C ALA A 8 31.85 -10.19 44.27
N SER A 9 31.93 -9.26 43.31
CA SER A 9 30.86 -8.32 43.00
C SER A 9 29.62 -9.08 42.53
N ILE A 10 28.53 -8.97 43.28
CA ILE A 10 27.21 -9.47 42.90
C ILE A 10 26.70 -8.54 41.78
N VAL A 11 26.78 -9.00 40.54
CA VAL A 11 26.09 -8.35 39.41
C VAL A 11 24.62 -8.73 39.52
N THR A 12 23.82 -7.88 40.15
CA THR A 12 22.36 -8.00 40.09
C THR A 12 21.93 -7.68 38.66
N ILE A 13 21.65 -8.72 37.88
CA ILE A 13 20.99 -8.59 36.58
C ILE A 13 19.56 -8.16 36.90
N THR A 14 19.32 -6.84 36.93
CA THR A 14 17.96 -6.31 36.86
C THR A 14 17.42 -6.69 35.50
N SER A 15 16.64 -7.77 35.44
CA SER A 15 15.84 -8.10 34.27
C SER A 15 14.97 -6.89 33.97
N LEU A 16 15.38 -6.08 32.99
CA LEU A 16 14.46 -5.19 32.31
C LEU A 16 13.40 -6.10 31.73
N LEU A 17 12.19 -6.03 32.29
CA LEU A 17 10.99 -6.39 31.55
C LEU A 17 10.98 -5.49 30.32
N GLY A 18 11.64 -5.95 29.26
CA GLY A 18 11.60 -5.29 27.98
C GLY A 18 10.14 -5.27 27.58
N LEU A 19 9.55 -4.07 27.51
CA LEU A 19 8.33 -3.91 26.75
C LEU A 19 8.70 -4.33 25.33
N SER A 20 8.30 -5.53 24.95
CA SER A 20 8.34 -5.98 23.58
C SER A 20 7.33 -5.14 22.82
N ALA A 21 7.75 -3.96 22.38
CA ALA A 21 7.03 -3.24 21.34
C ALA A 21 6.97 -4.18 20.11
N ALA A 22 5.80 -4.27 19.49
CA ALA A 22 5.64 -4.93 18.21
C ALA A 22 6.73 -4.39 17.25
N GLN A 23 7.53 -5.28 16.66
CA GLN A 23 8.58 -4.89 15.72
C GLN A 23 7.96 -4.78 14.33
N TYR A 24 7.58 -3.56 13.96
CA TYR A 24 7.10 -3.25 12.62
C TYR A 24 8.27 -3.15 11.64
N ILE A 25 8.04 -3.51 10.38
CA ILE A 25 9.02 -3.35 9.30
C ILE A 25 9.32 -1.88 9.02
N VAL A 26 8.28 -1.04 9.05
CA VAL A 26 8.39 0.42 9.11
C VAL A 26 7.72 0.88 10.39
N ASP A 27 8.44 1.63 11.23
CA ASP A 27 7.90 2.15 12.48
C ASP A 27 6.68 3.06 12.22
N PRO A 28 5.58 2.89 12.98
CA PRO A 28 4.42 3.76 12.85
C PRO A 28 4.79 5.20 13.28
N PRO A 29 4.27 6.24 12.58
CA PRO A 29 4.50 7.63 12.96
C PRO A 29 4.01 7.98 14.38
N THR A 30 2.96 7.30 14.83
CA THR A 30 2.36 7.45 16.17
C THR A 30 2.07 6.08 16.78
N THR A 31 1.16 6.00 17.76
CA THR A 31 0.71 4.72 18.32
C THR A 31 -0.01 3.91 17.24
N ALA A 32 0.55 2.76 16.84
CA ALA A 32 -0.14 1.81 15.98
C ALA A 32 -1.47 1.36 16.64
N ALA A 33 -2.51 1.22 15.83
CA ALA A 33 -3.75 0.64 16.28
C ALA A 33 -3.53 -0.81 16.77
N PRO A 34 -4.34 -1.29 17.73
CA PRO A 34 -4.23 -2.67 18.19
C PRO A 34 -4.32 -3.66 17.04
N ASP A 35 -3.57 -4.75 17.13
CA ASP A 35 -3.57 -5.86 16.18
C ASP A 35 -3.20 -5.50 14.73
N THR A 36 -2.72 -4.28 14.46
CA THR A 36 -2.18 -3.92 13.14
C THR A 36 -1.02 -4.84 12.74
N ILE A 37 -1.03 -5.29 11.49
CA ILE A 37 -0.01 -6.18 10.92
C ILE A 37 1.43 -5.64 11.08
N LEU A 38 2.39 -6.54 11.29
CA LEU A 38 3.79 -6.17 11.56
C LEU A 38 4.56 -5.77 10.31
N ASP A 39 4.17 -6.29 9.15
CA ASP A 39 4.77 -6.00 7.84
C ASP A 39 4.13 -4.79 7.16
N CYS A 40 3.58 -3.87 7.95
CA CYS A 40 3.10 -2.60 7.43
C CYS A 40 4.24 -1.75 6.89
N THR A 41 4.04 -1.19 5.70
CA THR A 41 5.04 -0.37 4.99
C THR A 41 4.57 1.04 4.70
N TYR A 42 3.27 1.30 4.80
CA TYR A 42 2.70 2.64 4.72
C TYR A 42 1.60 2.83 5.76
N TRP A 43 1.65 3.98 6.46
CA TRP A 43 0.82 4.27 7.61
C TRP A 43 -0.04 5.52 7.35
N HIS A 44 -1.30 5.43 7.74
CA HIS A 44 -2.23 6.55 7.80
C HIS A 44 -2.44 6.94 9.28
N VAL A 45 -2.21 8.20 9.62
CA VAL A 45 -2.49 8.72 10.98
C VAL A 45 -3.89 9.30 10.98
N ALA A 46 -4.79 8.67 11.74
CA ALA A 46 -6.19 9.02 11.72
C ALA A 46 -6.47 10.42 12.29
N LEU A 47 -7.30 11.16 11.58
CA LEU A 47 -7.87 12.45 11.91
C LEU A 47 -9.33 12.31 12.36
N ALA A 48 -9.88 13.38 12.94
CA ALA A 48 -11.22 13.36 13.52
C ALA A 48 -12.37 13.19 12.51
N ASN A 49 -12.10 13.38 11.21
CA ASN A 49 -13.08 13.33 10.13
C ASN A 49 -12.83 12.16 9.16
N ASP A 50 -11.88 11.28 9.45
CA ASP A 50 -11.64 10.13 8.59
C ASP A 50 -12.77 9.12 8.70
N THR A 51 -13.12 8.56 7.54
CA THR A 51 -14.07 7.45 7.39
C THR A 51 -13.41 6.41 6.49
N CYS A 52 -13.92 5.18 6.46
CA CYS A 52 -13.40 4.21 5.49
C CYS A 52 -13.55 4.67 4.05
N ASP A 53 -14.58 5.46 3.72
CA ASP A 53 -14.75 6.03 2.38
C ASP A 53 -13.56 6.94 1.99
N VAL A 54 -13.03 7.70 2.95
CA VAL A 54 -11.82 8.53 2.76
C VAL A 54 -10.58 7.65 2.67
N ILE A 55 -10.47 6.60 3.48
CA ILE A 55 -9.31 5.71 3.44
C ILE A 55 -9.23 4.93 2.13
N ILE A 56 -10.36 4.44 1.58
CA ILE A 56 -10.35 3.73 0.29
C ILE A 56 -10.12 4.65 -0.91
N GLU A 57 -9.93 5.97 -0.71
CA GLU A 57 -9.37 6.83 -1.76
C GLU A 57 -7.91 6.49 -2.07
N TYR A 58 -7.21 5.72 -1.21
CA TYR A 58 -5.94 5.09 -1.57
C TYR A 58 -6.18 4.06 -2.68
N PRO A 59 -5.72 4.29 -3.92
CA PRO A 59 -6.12 3.50 -5.09
C PRO A 59 -5.56 2.07 -5.10
N TRP A 60 -4.67 1.74 -4.17
CA TRP A 60 -4.06 0.42 -4.00
C TRP A 60 -4.64 -0.36 -2.81
N LEU A 61 -5.63 0.17 -2.10
CA LEU A 61 -6.15 -0.40 -0.86
C LEU A 61 -7.64 -0.67 -0.98
N THR A 62 -8.04 -1.94 -0.94
CA THR A 62 -9.45 -2.30 -0.76
C THR A 62 -9.87 -2.21 0.70
N LEU A 63 -11.18 -2.07 0.94
CA LEU A 63 -11.72 -2.09 2.31
C LEU A 63 -11.42 -3.42 3.03
N GLU A 64 -11.47 -4.54 2.30
CA GLU A 64 -11.16 -5.87 2.84
C GLU A 64 -9.69 -5.99 3.24
N GLU A 65 -8.77 -5.50 2.40
CA GLU A 65 -7.34 -5.42 2.74
C GLU A 65 -7.12 -4.50 3.93
N PHE A 66 -7.79 -3.35 3.98
CA PHE A 66 -7.66 -2.42 5.09
C PHE A 66 -8.06 -3.03 6.43
N TYR A 67 -9.14 -3.81 6.47
CA TYR A 67 -9.53 -4.58 7.64
C TYR A 67 -8.57 -5.73 7.94
N THR A 68 -8.06 -6.40 6.91
CA THR A 68 -7.04 -7.44 7.07
C THR A 68 -5.76 -6.88 7.71
N TYR A 69 -5.36 -5.68 7.31
CA TYR A 69 -4.18 -5.00 7.84
C TYR A 69 -4.42 -4.42 9.24
N ASN A 70 -5.68 -4.11 9.57
CA ASN A 70 -6.08 -3.51 10.84
C ASN A 70 -7.31 -4.24 11.45
N PRO A 71 -7.14 -5.46 11.98
CA PRO A 71 -8.22 -6.24 12.56
C PRO A 71 -9.00 -5.53 13.69
N SER A 72 -8.39 -4.58 14.39
CA SER A 72 -9.10 -3.81 15.43
C SER A 72 -10.23 -2.90 14.92
N LEU A 73 -10.40 -2.75 13.61
CA LEU A 73 -11.47 -1.96 12.99
C LEU A 73 -12.79 -2.71 12.77
N GLU A 74 -12.79 -4.03 13.02
CA GLU A 74 -13.65 -5.11 12.51
C GLU A 74 -15.14 -4.85 12.18
N GLU A 75 -15.83 -3.79 12.65
CA GLU A 75 -17.23 -3.56 12.28
C GLU A 75 -17.68 -2.12 11.95
N ASP A 76 -16.92 -1.05 12.19
CA ASP A 76 -17.49 0.32 12.06
C ASP A 76 -16.53 1.43 11.60
N CYS A 77 -15.34 1.10 11.07
CA CYS A 77 -14.37 2.13 10.65
C CYS A 77 -14.09 3.19 11.72
N GLN A 78 -14.18 2.81 13.00
CA GLN A 78 -14.00 3.74 14.10
C GLN A 78 -12.53 3.95 14.36
N PHE A 79 -12.06 5.12 13.95
CA PHE A 79 -10.69 5.52 14.19
C PHE A 79 -10.52 6.09 15.60
N ILE A 80 -9.42 5.71 16.24
CA ILE A 80 -8.88 6.45 17.36
C ILE A 80 -8.03 7.57 16.77
N VAL A 81 -8.51 8.80 16.89
CA VAL A 81 -7.80 9.98 16.38
C VAL A 81 -6.37 10.02 16.94
N GLY A 82 -5.40 10.18 16.05
CA GLY A 82 -3.98 10.20 16.37
C GLY A 82 -3.30 8.84 16.34
N ASN A 83 -4.03 7.72 16.21
CA ASN A 83 -3.42 6.41 16.00
C ASN A 83 -3.02 6.21 14.52
N SER A 84 -2.04 5.33 14.32
CA SER A 84 -1.55 4.92 13.01
C SER A 84 -2.23 3.61 12.57
N TYR A 85 -2.78 3.60 11.37
CA TYR A 85 -3.41 2.46 10.72
C TYR A 85 -2.64 2.07 9.47
N CYS A 86 -2.50 0.79 9.21
CA CYS A 86 -1.77 0.30 8.07
C CYS A 86 -2.58 0.41 6.77
N VAL A 87 -1.99 0.99 5.73
CA VAL A 87 -2.64 1.20 4.43
C VAL A 87 -1.83 0.59 3.28
N GLU A 88 -0.74 -0.10 3.61
CA GLU A 88 0.06 -0.88 2.67
C GLU A 88 0.82 -1.98 3.43
N GLN A 89 0.67 -3.21 2.96
CA GLN A 89 1.44 -4.35 3.45
C GLN A 89 2.62 -4.63 2.53
N ASN A 90 3.81 -4.83 3.09
CA ASN A 90 4.96 -5.43 2.40
C ASN A 90 5.29 -4.79 1.04
N TRP A 91 5.22 -3.45 0.93
CA TRP A 91 5.52 -2.68 -0.28
C TRP A 91 4.70 -3.13 -1.51
N ASP A 92 3.45 -3.56 -1.29
CA ASP A 92 2.58 -4.16 -2.32
C ASP A 92 3.18 -5.41 -3.00
N VAL A 93 4.14 -6.09 -2.36
CA VAL A 93 4.65 -7.37 -2.82
C VAL A 93 3.69 -8.46 -2.30
N PRO A 94 2.93 -9.12 -3.19
CA PRO A 94 1.98 -10.12 -2.77
C PRO A 94 2.73 -11.28 -2.08
N PRO A 95 2.19 -11.83 -0.98
CA PRO A 95 2.72 -13.06 -0.40
C PRO A 95 2.69 -14.17 -1.48
N PRO A 96 3.57 -15.19 -1.41
CA PRO A 96 3.54 -16.30 -2.36
C PRO A 96 2.23 -17.08 -2.20
N THR A 97 1.21 -16.75 -2.99
CA THR A 97 -0.11 -17.38 -2.87
C THR A 97 -0.22 -18.61 -3.75
N THR A 98 -0.56 -19.75 -3.12
CA THR A 98 -1.05 -20.94 -3.82
C THR A 98 -2.36 -20.59 -4.49
N THR A 99 -2.40 -20.67 -5.82
CA THR A 99 -3.54 -20.28 -6.65
C THR A 99 -4.77 -21.13 -6.30
N ARG A 100 -5.85 -20.49 -5.84
CA ARG A 100 -7.19 -21.10 -5.79
C ARG A 100 -8.11 -20.31 -6.70
N THR A 101 -8.31 -20.84 -7.90
CA THR A 101 -9.23 -20.33 -8.92
C THR A 101 -10.68 -20.51 -8.46
N THR A 102 -11.47 -19.44 -8.47
CA THR A 102 -12.93 -19.51 -8.40
C THR A 102 -13.52 -18.71 -9.56
N SER A 103 -14.16 -19.39 -10.51
CA SER A 103 -14.90 -18.78 -11.62
C SER A 103 -16.25 -18.25 -11.15
N ALA A 104 -16.68 -17.11 -11.69
CA ALA A 104 -18.09 -16.73 -11.79
C ALA A 104 -18.37 -16.06 -13.15
N THR A 105 -19.61 -16.26 -13.64
CA THR A 105 -20.04 -16.17 -15.05
C THR A 105 -20.95 -14.95 -15.31
N THR A 106 -20.73 -14.31 -16.47
CA THR A 106 -21.50 -13.31 -17.29
C THR A 106 -22.80 -12.66 -16.80
N THR A 107 -22.97 -11.36 -17.14
CA THR A 107 -24.19 -10.82 -17.81
C THR A 107 -23.83 -9.59 -18.67
N THR A 108 -24.29 -9.57 -19.92
CA THR A 108 -24.15 -8.50 -20.92
C THR A 108 -25.32 -7.51 -20.86
N SER A 109 -25.05 -6.23 -21.09
CA SER A 109 -26.01 -5.23 -21.60
C SER A 109 -25.26 -4.12 -22.35
N PRO A 110 -25.69 -3.70 -23.57
CA PRO A 110 -25.01 -2.67 -24.34
C PRO A 110 -25.64 -1.29 -24.11
N THR A 111 -24.82 -0.21 -24.02
CA THR A 111 -25.08 1.22 -24.41
C THR A 111 -24.12 2.15 -23.63
N PRO A 112 -23.63 3.30 -24.17
CA PRO A 112 -23.12 3.60 -25.50
C PRO A 112 -21.58 3.71 -25.50
N THR A 113 -20.98 3.36 -26.62
CA THR A 113 -19.55 3.51 -26.91
C THR A 113 -19.11 4.97 -26.85
N SER A 114 -18.32 5.33 -25.84
CA SER A 114 -17.39 6.46 -25.93
C SER A 114 -16.12 5.94 -26.59
N THR A 115 -15.89 6.40 -27.82
CA THR A 115 -14.73 6.07 -28.65
C THR A 115 -13.41 6.43 -27.95
N PRO A 116 -12.30 5.70 -28.21
CA PRO A 116 -10.96 5.85 -27.59
C PRO A 116 -10.25 7.22 -27.75
N SER A 117 -10.93 8.28 -28.17
CA SER A 117 -10.34 9.60 -28.39
C SER A 117 -10.31 10.53 -27.17
N THR A 118 -11.12 10.30 -26.12
CA THR A 118 -11.09 11.14 -24.88
C THR A 118 -10.29 10.51 -23.74
N LEU A 119 -10.36 9.18 -23.58
CA LEU A 119 -9.64 8.47 -22.53
C LEU A 119 -8.12 8.47 -22.76
N ALA A 120 -7.69 8.28 -24.02
CA ALA A 120 -6.29 8.38 -24.40
C ALA A 120 -5.72 9.80 -24.23
N GLU A 121 -6.56 10.82 -24.42
CA GLU A 121 -6.18 12.24 -24.25
C GLU A 121 -5.96 12.58 -22.78
N TRP A 122 -6.89 12.14 -21.91
CA TRP A 122 -6.71 12.25 -20.46
C TRP A 122 -5.48 11.48 -19.99
N CYS A 123 -5.27 10.27 -20.49
CA CYS A 123 -4.06 9.52 -20.20
C CYS A 123 -2.80 10.30 -20.58
N ALA A 124 -2.71 10.77 -21.83
CA ALA A 124 -1.55 11.51 -22.31
C ALA A 124 -1.30 12.80 -21.52
N SER A 125 -2.35 13.45 -21.02
CA SER A 125 -2.24 14.67 -20.20
C SER A 125 -1.61 14.41 -18.82
N GLN A 126 -1.78 13.21 -18.26
CA GLN A 126 -1.30 12.85 -16.92
C GLN A 126 -0.05 11.96 -16.94
N ALA A 127 0.25 11.31 -18.07
CA ALA A 127 1.28 10.28 -18.16
C ALA A 127 2.73 10.80 -18.05
N GLY A 128 2.98 12.09 -18.30
CA GLY A 128 4.33 12.66 -18.22
C GLY A 128 5.33 11.90 -19.09
N GLY A 129 6.35 11.28 -18.48
CA GLY A 129 7.34 10.46 -19.18
C GLY A 129 6.81 9.12 -19.73
N TYR A 130 5.59 8.72 -19.35
CA TYR A 130 5.01 7.42 -19.68
C TYR A 130 3.94 7.47 -20.79
N VAL A 131 3.83 8.57 -21.54
CA VAL A 131 2.79 8.76 -22.58
C VAL A 131 2.74 7.61 -23.59
N GLU A 132 3.87 7.02 -23.96
CA GLU A 132 3.93 5.87 -24.87
C GLU A 132 3.20 4.64 -24.34
N TYR A 133 3.11 4.49 -23.02
CA TYR A 133 2.46 3.36 -22.36
C TYR A 133 0.95 3.54 -22.17
N CYS A 134 0.39 4.71 -22.51
CA CYS A 134 -1.02 5.00 -22.35
C CYS A 134 -1.97 3.90 -22.87
N PRO A 135 -1.79 3.34 -24.08
CA PRO A 135 -2.68 2.29 -24.60
C PRO A 135 -2.78 1.06 -23.69
N ARG A 136 -1.75 0.78 -22.90
CA ARG A 136 -1.71 -0.33 -21.95
C ARG A 136 -2.43 -0.02 -20.65
N CYS A 137 -2.56 1.26 -20.30
CA CYS A 137 -3.10 1.71 -19.03
C CYS A 137 -4.56 2.19 -19.10
N LEU A 138 -5.16 2.26 -20.29
CA LEU A 138 -6.50 2.81 -20.47
C LEU A 138 -7.57 2.09 -19.63
N TYR A 139 -7.46 0.76 -19.50
CA TYR A 139 -8.47 -0.05 -18.82
C TYR A 139 -8.66 0.31 -17.33
N HIS A 140 -7.65 0.91 -16.69
CA HIS A 140 -7.74 1.33 -15.28
C HIS A 140 -8.81 2.40 -15.04
N CYS A 141 -9.08 3.21 -16.06
CA CYS A 141 -10.02 4.33 -15.96
C CYS A 141 -11.22 4.16 -16.90
N GLU A 142 -11.42 2.95 -17.44
CA GLU A 142 -12.61 2.63 -18.22
C GLU A 142 -13.84 2.67 -17.30
N GLY A 143 -14.82 3.50 -17.63
CA GLY A 143 -16.04 3.69 -16.83
C GLY A 143 -16.00 4.90 -15.89
N GLU A 144 -14.84 5.51 -15.67
CA GLU A 144 -14.76 6.79 -14.96
C GLU A 144 -15.26 7.92 -15.88
N THR A 145 -16.14 8.78 -15.38
CA THR A 145 -16.77 9.84 -16.18
C THR A 145 -16.64 11.22 -15.56
N THR A 146 -16.31 11.30 -14.27
CA THR A 146 -16.28 12.56 -13.52
C THR A 146 -14.85 12.97 -13.20
N TRP A 147 -13.99 12.00 -12.87
CA TRP A 147 -12.62 12.26 -12.39
C TRP A 147 -11.56 11.50 -13.19
N VAL A 148 -11.74 11.40 -14.51
CA VAL A 148 -10.85 10.64 -15.41
C VAL A 148 -9.38 11.10 -15.30
N GLY A 149 -9.16 12.42 -15.18
CA GLY A 149 -7.82 12.97 -14.97
C GLY A 149 -7.20 12.53 -13.64
N GLN A 150 -7.99 12.53 -12.56
CA GLN A 150 -7.50 12.07 -11.25
C GLN A 150 -7.21 10.56 -11.26
N CYS A 151 -8.04 9.78 -11.96
CA CYS A 151 -7.80 8.35 -12.15
C CYS A 151 -6.45 8.10 -12.83
N PHE A 152 -6.16 8.77 -13.95
CA PHE A 152 -4.86 8.61 -14.61
C PHE A 152 -3.70 9.18 -13.79
N TRP A 153 -3.90 10.28 -13.07
CA TRP A 153 -2.88 10.82 -12.17
C TRP A 153 -2.49 9.79 -11.10
N ASN A 154 -3.45 9.07 -10.53
CA ASN A 154 -3.19 7.98 -9.59
C ASN A 154 -2.39 6.84 -10.25
N VAL A 155 -2.82 6.37 -11.42
CA VAL A 155 -2.13 5.30 -12.17
C VAL A 155 -0.66 5.66 -12.43
N PHE A 156 -0.39 6.86 -12.95
CA PHE A 156 0.97 7.28 -13.29
C PHE A 156 1.81 7.67 -12.06
N SER A 157 1.18 8.08 -10.97
CA SER A 157 1.88 8.27 -9.69
C SER A 157 2.38 6.94 -9.13
N THR A 158 1.58 5.87 -9.25
CA THR A 158 1.99 4.51 -8.88
C THR A 158 3.13 4.01 -9.76
N ILE A 159 3.08 4.24 -11.08
CA ILE A 159 4.19 3.90 -12.00
C ILE A 159 5.47 4.64 -11.59
N ASN A 160 5.39 5.96 -11.34
CA ASN A 160 6.55 6.75 -10.88
C ASN A 160 7.17 6.21 -9.58
N ARG A 161 6.33 5.74 -8.63
CA ARG A 161 6.80 5.14 -7.38
C ARG A 161 7.62 3.88 -7.63
N TYR A 162 7.12 2.97 -8.45
CA TYR A 162 7.84 1.72 -8.78
C TYR A 162 9.10 1.99 -9.60
N ASP A 163 9.07 2.95 -10.51
CA ASP A 163 10.26 3.36 -11.28
C ASP A 163 11.35 3.88 -10.32
N SER A 164 10.97 4.78 -9.40
CA SER A 164 11.89 5.30 -8.38
C SER A 164 12.47 4.21 -7.48
N LEU A 165 11.63 3.29 -6.98
CA LEU A 165 12.09 2.17 -6.14
C LEU A 165 13.07 1.27 -6.91
N CYS A 166 12.78 0.96 -8.16
CA CYS A 166 13.67 0.16 -8.99
C CYS A 166 15.06 0.81 -9.13
N TRP A 167 15.13 2.13 -9.34
CA TRP A 167 16.41 2.84 -9.39
C TRP A 167 17.14 2.84 -8.05
N GLN A 168 16.43 3.00 -6.93
CA GLN A 168 17.02 2.96 -5.59
C GLN A 168 17.70 1.63 -5.27
N HIS A 169 17.25 0.53 -5.89
CA HIS A 169 17.81 -0.81 -5.74
C HIS A 169 18.74 -1.23 -6.88
N GLY A 170 19.19 -0.29 -7.72
CA GLY A 170 20.15 -0.58 -8.80
C GLY A 170 19.56 -1.39 -9.95
N GLY A 171 18.25 -1.31 -10.14
CA GLY A 171 17.54 -1.95 -11.25
C GLY A 171 17.92 -1.38 -12.61
N ILE A 172 17.52 -2.10 -13.65
CA ILE A 172 17.69 -1.70 -15.06
C ILE A 172 16.31 -1.66 -15.71
N ASP A 173 16.13 -0.79 -16.70
CA ASP A 173 14.87 -0.69 -17.44
C ASP A 173 13.63 -0.43 -16.55
N CYS A 174 13.82 0.39 -15.52
CA CYS A 174 12.86 0.59 -14.43
C CYS A 174 11.52 1.16 -14.88
N ALA A 175 11.50 2.02 -15.90
CA ALA A 175 10.26 2.54 -16.48
C ALA A 175 9.39 1.41 -17.06
N ASN A 176 9.98 0.51 -17.86
CA ASN A 176 9.25 -0.63 -18.41
C ASN A 176 8.82 -1.61 -17.32
N GLN A 177 9.66 -1.89 -16.33
CA GLN A 177 9.30 -2.75 -15.21
C GLN A 177 8.16 -2.18 -14.37
N ALA A 178 8.18 -0.87 -14.10
CA ALA A 178 7.12 -0.18 -13.36
C ALA A 178 5.80 -0.21 -14.13
N VAL A 179 5.83 0.07 -15.44
CA VAL A 179 4.64 -0.02 -16.29
C VAL A 179 4.15 -1.47 -16.41
N ASP A 180 5.05 -2.46 -16.52
CA ASP A 180 4.65 -3.87 -16.58
C ASP A 180 3.97 -4.35 -15.30
N ARG A 181 4.30 -3.74 -14.15
CA ARG A 181 3.62 -4.01 -12.88
C ARG A 181 2.24 -3.36 -12.78
N VAL A 182 2.11 -2.10 -13.20
CA VAL A 182 0.84 -1.35 -13.07
C VAL A 182 -0.10 -1.62 -14.23
N CYS A 183 0.41 -1.69 -15.45
CA CYS A 183 -0.32 -1.89 -16.70
C CYS A 183 0.25 -3.10 -17.47
N PRO A 184 0.02 -4.33 -16.97
CA PRO A 184 0.59 -5.54 -17.54
C PRO A 184 0.21 -5.73 -19.00
N ARG A 185 1.09 -6.39 -19.76
CA ARG A 185 0.79 -6.76 -21.15
C ARG A 185 -0.27 -7.86 -21.15
N SER A 186 -1.38 -7.62 -21.84
CA SER A 186 -2.43 -8.60 -22.13
C SER A 186 -1.95 -9.74 -23.02
#